data_AF-A0A6P8TMH3-F1
#
_entry.id   AF-A0A6P8TMH3-F1
#
_cell.length_a   1.000
_cell.length_b   1.000
_cell.length_c   1.000
_cell.angle_alpha   90.00
_cell.angle_beta   90.00
_cell.angle_gamma   90.00
#
_symmetry.space_group_name_H-M   'P 1'
#
loop_
_entity.id
_entity.type
_entity.pdbx_description
1 polymer ?
#
loop_
_entity_poly.entity_id
_entity_poly.type
_entity_poly.pdbx_seq_one_letter_code
_entity_poly.pdbx_strand_id
1 'polypeptide(L)'
;MLQALKGVRHLHTSAMKQAECRYVAVELAGHGRSSHRPAGVSYSFPTYVMDVRRVVDALQWSKFSIIGHSMGGNIAGMFSALYPEMVDAVVLLDSYGFFPTDLKEVFEAMRQGMDQMVEFEKKTEEKKTRVYTYENAVERLQAANPTLSEKSAHILLERGLVQVEGGVVFTRDFRINLKNMVRMTAEQSLELQSMIKAPVLVVLAEDGFEKLFVEPDKRTFISAMLQAYRDRNHTVVKVPGDHHIHLNDPAVVAPLVSDFLRTKVLSEPATLKEEQTSKL
;
A
#
# COMPACT_ATOMS: atom_id res chain seq x y z
N MET A 1 3.54 2.24 3.48
CA MET A 1 3.83 3.29 2.47
C MET A 1 3.27 2.83 1.12
N LEU A 2 2.74 3.74 0.29
CA LEU A 2 2.33 3.44 -1.09
C LEU A 2 3.17 4.31 -2.03
N GLN A 3 3.82 3.70 -3.01
CA GLN A 3 4.61 4.41 -4.01
C GLN A 3 4.06 4.09 -5.40
N ALA A 4 3.80 5.12 -6.18
CA ALA A 4 3.46 5.02 -7.60
C ALA A 4 4.69 5.36 -8.44
N LEU A 5 4.84 4.69 -9.57
CA LEU A 5 6.03 4.70 -10.40
C LEU A 5 5.66 4.89 -11.87
N LYS A 6 6.27 5.83 -12.56
CA LYS A 6 6.16 5.96 -14.02
C LYS A 6 7.53 5.97 -14.65
N GLY A 7 7.76 5.10 -15.65
CA GLY A 7 8.96 5.18 -16.46
C GLY A 7 8.96 6.46 -17.31
N VAL A 8 10.06 7.20 -17.30
CA VAL A 8 10.28 8.37 -18.16
C VAL A 8 11.33 7.97 -19.21
N ARG A 9 10.96 7.96 -20.49
CA ARG A 9 11.90 7.78 -21.60
C ARG A 9 12.24 9.14 -22.20
N HIS A 10 13.46 9.62 -22.00
CA HIS A 10 13.97 10.82 -22.69
C HIS A 10 14.52 10.44 -24.07
N LEU A 11 13.91 10.96 -25.14
CA LEU A 11 14.46 10.88 -26.49
C LEU A 11 15.49 12.01 -26.69
N HIS A 12 16.78 11.74 -26.46
CA HIS A 12 17.86 12.44 -27.14
C HIS A 12 19.21 11.69 -27.08
N THR A 13 19.70 11.35 -28.29
CA THR A 13 21.08 11.12 -28.74
C THR A 13 21.98 10.06 -28.05
N SER A 14 22.23 8.98 -28.81
CA SER A 14 23.48 8.20 -28.99
C SER A 14 24.35 7.74 -27.81
N ALA A 15 23.75 7.42 -26.66
CA ALA A 15 24.28 6.44 -25.72
C ALA A 15 23.09 5.74 -25.04
N MET A 16 23.15 4.42 -24.81
CA MET A 16 22.11 3.69 -24.08
C MET A 16 21.92 4.31 -22.68
N LYS A 17 20.99 5.27 -22.56
CA LYS A 17 20.56 5.82 -21.27
C LYS A 17 19.67 4.77 -20.60
N GLN A 18 20.03 4.39 -19.38
CA GLN A 18 19.17 3.60 -18.50
C GLN A 18 17.81 4.31 -18.41
N ALA A 19 16.71 3.55 -18.55
CA ALA A 19 15.39 4.11 -18.37
C ALA A 19 15.26 4.65 -16.93
N GLU A 20 14.90 5.93 -16.79
CA GLU A 20 14.72 6.56 -15.49
C GLU A 20 13.30 6.30 -14.97
N CYS A 21 13.19 5.86 -13.72
CA CYS A 21 11.92 5.71 -13.02
C CYS A 21 11.62 6.98 -12.24
N ARG A 22 10.44 7.57 -12.46
CA ARG A 22 9.89 8.63 -11.61
C ARG A 22 9.05 8.01 -10.50
N TYR A 23 9.47 8.23 -9.25
CA TYR A 23 8.76 7.76 -8.06
C TYR A 23 7.87 8.88 -7.49
N VAL A 24 6.66 8.53 -7.10
CA VAL A 24 5.74 9.36 -6.32
C VAL A 24 5.33 8.56 -5.08
N ALA A 25 5.88 8.89 -3.92
CA ALA A 25 5.45 8.33 -2.65
C ALA A 25 4.21 9.08 -2.15
N VAL A 26 3.08 8.39 -2.09
CA VAL A 26 1.79 8.98 -1.71
C VAL A 26 1.56 8.78 -0.22
N GLU A 27 1.29 9.89 0.47
CA GLU A 27 0.71 9.85 1.81
C GLU A 27 -0.80 9.77 1.68
N LEU A 28 -1.39 8.70 2.22
CA LEU A 28 -2.84 8.50 2.17
C LEU A 28 -3.54 9.48 3.12
N ALA A 29 -4.82 9.77 2.85
CA ALA A 29 -5.63 10.59 3.75
C ALA A 29 -5.51 10.09 5.21
N GLY A 30 -5.41 11.02 6.16
CA GLY A 30 -5.23 10.71 7.58
C GLY A 30 -3.84 10.19 7.97
N HIS A 31 -2.86 10.20 7.06
CA HIS A 31 -1.47 9.81 7.32
C HIS A 31 -0.49 10.90 6.89
N GLY A 32 0.66 10.97 7.56
CA GLY A 32 1.76 11.80 7.11
C GLY A 32 1.37 13.28 7.10
N ARG A 33 1.57 13.97 5.97
CA ARG A 33 1.15 15.36 5.76
C ARG A 33 -0.12 15.51 4.92
N SER A 34 -0.76 14.39 4.54
CA SER A 34 -2.03 14.43 3.82
C SER A 34 -3.18 14.80 4.76
N SER A 35 -4.13 15.55 4.23
CA SER A 35 -5.30 15.99 4.99
C SER A 35 -6.08 14.83 5.59
N HIS A 36 -6.67 15.07 6.75
CA HIS A 36 -7.67 14.18 7.32
C HIS A 36 -8.96 14.27 6.50
N ARG A 37 -9.76 13.20 6.49
CA ARG A 37 -11.11 13.28 5.91
C ARG A 37 -11.99 14.24 6.73
N PRO A 38 -13.02 14.87 6.15
CA PRO A 38 -13.98 15.67 6.91
C PRO A 38 -14.65 14.87 8.03
N ALA A 39 -15.23 15.56 9.02
CA ALA A 39 -16.04 14.91 10.07
C ALA A 39 -17.18 14.09 9.43
N GLY A 40 -17.55 12.97 10.04
CA GLY A 40 -18.54 12.04 9.49
C GLY A 40 -18.03 11.07 8.42
N VAL A 41 -16.86 11.35 7.81
CA VAL A 41 -16.33 10.51 6.72
C VAL A 41 -15.38 9.45 7.28
N SER A 42 -15.68 8.18 6.99
CA SER A 42 -14.89 7.03 7.41
C SER A 42 -13.75 6.71 6.44
N TYR A 43 -12.79 5.91 6.91
CA TYR A 43 -11.68 5.40 6.12
C TYR A 43 -11.95 3.94 5.74
N SER A 44 -11.91 3.63 4.45
CA SER A 44 -12.07 2.27 3.92
C SER A 44 -11.17 2.02 2.70
N PHE A 45 -10.88 0.76 2.39
CA PHE A 45 -10.05 0.43 1.24
C PHE A 45 -10.55 1.01 -0.08
N PRO A 46 -11.85 0.93 -0.44
CA PRO A 46 -12.35 1.57 -1.65
C PRO A 46 -12.10 3.09 -1.70
N THR A 47 -12.22 3.78 -0.56
CA THR A 47 -11.95 5.23 -0.51
C THR A 47 -10.48 5.55 -0.73
N TYR A 48 -9.55 4.72 -0.24
CA TYR A 48 -8.12 4.89 -0.54
C TYR A 48 -7.78 4.57 -1.99
N VAL A 49 -8.39 3.54 -2.59
CA VAL A 49 -8.23 3.23 -4.03
C VAL A 49 -8.69 4.42 -4.87
N MET A 50 -9.82 5.01 -4.52
CA MET A 50 -10.34 6.21 -5.18
C MET A 50 -9.40 7.42 -5.02
N ASP A 51 -8.76 7.58 -3.87
CA ASP A 51 -7.76 8.64 -3.67
C ASP A 51 -6.51 8.41 -4.54
N VAL A 52 -6.04 7.16 -4.67
CA VAL A 52 -4.96 6.82 -5.61
C VAL A 52 -5.36 7.13 -7.05
N ARG A 53 -6.61 6.80 -7.45
CA ARG A 53 -7.14 7.15 -8.78
C ARG A 53 -7.08 8.65 -9.05
N ARG A 54 -7.44 9.48 -8.06
CA ARG A 54 -7.35 10.95 -8.14
C ARG A 54 -5.91 11.44 -8.25
N VAL A 55 -4.97 10.84 -7.52
CA VAL A 55 -3.54 11.17 -7.64
C VAL A 55 -3.04 10.87 -9.05
N VAL A 56 -3.40 9.71 -9.60
CA VAL A 56 -3.03 9.30 -10.96
C VAL A 56 -3.63 10.24 -12.01
N ASP A 57 -4.88 10.68 -11.84
CA ASP A 57 -5.50 11.72 -12.68
C ASP A 57 -4.75 13.05 -12.62
N ALA A 58 -4.43 13.53 -11.41
CA ALA A 58 -3.74 14.79 -11.21
C ALA A 58 -2.32 14.78 -11.80
N LEU A 59 -1.66 13.62 -11.80
CA LEU A 59 -0.36 13.40 -12.44
C LEU A 59 -0.47 13.21 -13.96
N GLN A 60 -1.68 13.07 -14.49
CA GLN A 60 -1.97 12.77 -15.90
C GLN A 60 -1.24 11.49 -16.36
N TRP A 61 -1.31 10.45 -15.54
CA TRP A 61 -0.71 9.16 -15.82
C TRP A 61 -1.76 8.19 -16.38
N SER A 62 -1.60 7.79 -17.65
CA SER A 62 -2.43 6.76 -18.27
C SER A 62 -2.02 5.35 -17.87
N LYS A 63 -0.72 5.13 -17.66
CA LYS A 63 -0.12 3.87 -17.21
C LYS A 63 1.01 4.12 -16.21
N PHE A 64 1.10 3.26 -15.20
CA PHE A 64 2.10 3.33 -14.13
C PHE A 64 2.28 1.98 -13.43
N SER A 65 3.38 1.79 -12.69
CA SER A 65 3.56 0.67 -11.77
C SER A 65 3.23 1.11 -10.34
N ILE A 66 2.76 0.19 -9.50
CA ILE A 66 2.36 0.47 -8.12
C ILE A 66 3.09 -0.44 -7.14
N ILE A 67 3.68 0.15 -6.09
CA ILE A 67 4.36 -0.56 -5.01
C ILE A 67 3.64 -0.28 -3.69
N GLY A 68 3.13 -1.32 -3.04
CA GLY A 68 2.39 -1.21 -1.79
C GLY A 68 2.97 -2.08 -0.69
N HIS A 69 3.22 -1.47 0.48
CA HIS A 69 3.57 -2.20 1.70
C HIS A 69 2.35 -2.38 2.62
N SER A 70 2.12 -3.59 3.14
CA SER A 70 1.08 -3.89 4.13
C SER A 70 -0.31 -3.42 3.70
N MET A 71 -0.93 -2.45 4.40
CA MET A 71 -2.17 -1.77 3.99
C MET A 71 -2.08 -1.16 2.59
N GLY A 72 -0.93 -0.56 2.25
CA GLY A 72 -0.64 -0.06 0.90
C GLY A 72 -0.62 -1.18 -0.13
N GLY A 73 -0.18 -2.38 0.24
CA GLY A 73 -0.25 -3.57 -0.63
C GLY A 73 -1.69 -3.95 -0.93
N ASN A 74 -2.59 -3.89 0.05
CA ASN A 74 -4.02 -4.12 -0.16
C ASN A 74 -4.64 -3.11 -1.14
N ILE A 75 -4.27 -1.83 -0.99
CA ILE A 75 -4.71 -0.77 -1.89
C ILE A 75 -4.15 -1.00 -3.30
N ALA A 76 -2.88 -1.41 -3.41
CA ALA A 76 -2.23 -1.70 -4.69
C ALA A 76 -2.89 -2.88 -5.41
N GLY A 77 -3.17 -3.97 -4.71
CA GLY A 77 -3.88 -5.13 -5.25
C GLY A 77 -5.29 -4.76 -5.72
N MET A 78 -6.06 -4.09 -4.87
CA MET A 78 -7.42 -3.66 -5.20
C MET A 78 -7.46 -2.67 -6.37
N PHE A 79 -6.55 -1.69 -6.43
CA PHE A 79 -6.44 -0.76 -7.55
C PHE A 79 -6.14 -1.51 -8.85
N SER A 80 -5.17 -2.43 -8.82
CA SER A 80 -4.73 -3.17 -10.02
C SER A 80 -5.76 -4.16 -10.53
N ALA A 81 -6.63 -4.66 -9.66
CA ALA A 81 -7.77 -5.49 -10.02
C ALA A 81 -8.91 -4.67 -10.67
N LEU A 82 -9.17 -3.46 -10.16
CA LEU A 82 -10.27 -2.62 -10.61
C LEU A 82 -9.94 -1.78 -11.85
N TYR A 83 -8.67 -1.40 -12.01
CA TYR A 83 -8.16 -0.60 -13.14
C TYR A 83 -6.98 -1.30 -13.82
N PRO A 84 -7.12 -2.55 -14.28
CA PRO A 84 -6.01 -3.35 -14.79
C PRO A 84 -5.36 -2.75 -16.05
N GLU A 85 -6.08 -1.93 -16.80
CA GLU A 85 -5.58 -1.20 -17.97
C GLU A 85 -4.58 -0.10 -17.63
N MET A 86 -4.59 0.41 -16.39
CA MET A 86 -3.73 1.51 -15.94
C MET A 86 -2.42 1.05 -15.31
N VAL A 87 -2.25 -0.26 -15.06
CA VAL A 87 -1.13 -0.79 -14.26
C VAL A 87 -0.16 -1.60 -15.12
N ASP A 88 1.11 -1.20 -15.13
CA ASP A 88 2.18 -1.91 -15.85
C ASP A 88 2.81 -3.02 -15.01
N ALA A 89 2.89 -2.83 -13.69
CA ALA A 89 3.44 -3.81 -12.76
C ALA A 89 2.98 -3.52 -11.32
N VAL A 90 2.89 -4.57 -10.51
CA VAL A 90 2.52 -4.49 -9.09
C VAL A 90 3.65 -5.07 -8.24
N VAL A 91 4.02 -4.37 -7.18
CA VAL A 91 4.95 -4.88 -6.15
C VAL A 91 4.25 -4.84 -4.81
N LEU A 92 4.15 -5.99 -4.16
CA LEU A 92 3.55 -6.16 -2.85
C LEU A 92 4.65 -6.47 -1.85
N LEU A 93 4.86 -5.57 -0.90
CA LEU A 93 5.87 -5.69 0.16
C LEU A 93 5.17 -6.14 1.45
N ASP A 94 5.51 -7.36 1.87
CA ASP A 94 4.96 -8.07 3.01
C ASP A 94 3.43 -7.95 3.12
N SER A 95 2.79 -8.23 1.98
CA SER A 95 1.36 -8.11 1.77
C SER A 95 0.93 -9.08 0.66
N TYR A 96 -0.29 -9.58 0.74
CA TYR A 96 -0.87 -10.47 -0.25
C TYR A 96 -1.72 -9.71 -1.28
N GLY A 97 -1.88 -8.39 -1.14
CA GLY A 97 -2.71 -7.57 -2.03
C GLY A 97 -4.19 -7.56 -1.67
N PHE A 98 -4.63 -8.51 -0.83
CA PHE A 98 -5.98 -8.60 -0.31
C PHE A 98 -5.93 -9.15 1.13
N PHE A 99 -6.91 -8.74 1.95
CA PHE A 99 -7.01 -9.15 3.35
C PHE A 99 -8.47 -9.54 3.63
N PRO A 100 -8.82 -10.83 3.47
CA PRO A 100 -10.20 -11.26 3.54
C PRO A 100 -10.70 -11.27 4.98
N THR A 101 -11.99 -11.53 5.10
CA THR A 101 -12.68 -11.82 6.35
C THR A 101 -13.52 -13.06 6.13
N ASP A 102 -13.60 -13.93 7.13
CA ASP A 102 -14.52 -15.07 7.06
C ASP A 102 -15.95 -14.55 6.83
N LEU A 103 -16.70 -15.21 5.95
CA LEU A 103 -18.07 -14.83 5.62
C LEU A 103 -18.95 -14.66 6.87
N LYS A 104 -18.75 -15.51 7.88
CA LYS A 104 -19.49 -15.47 9.16
C LYS A 104 -19.16 -14.22 9.98
N GLU A 105 -17.96 -13.66 9.81
CA GLU A 105 -17.47 -12.49 10.54
C GLU A 105 -17.72 -11.16 9.80
N VAL A 106 -18.02 -11.19 8.49
CA VAL A 106 -18.14 -9.96 7.68
C VAL A 106 -19.16 -8.99 8.26
N PHE A 107 -20.36 -9.46 8.61
CA PHE A 107 -21.44 -8.59 9.12
C PHE A 107 -21.16 -8.11 10.54
N GLU A 108 -20.52 -8.94 11.37
CA GLU A 108 -20.10 -8.52 12.71
C GLU A 108 -19.02 -7.44 12.62
N ALA A 109 -18.00 -7.64 11.77
CA ALA A 109 -16.96 -6.65 11.54
C ALA A 109 -17.52 -5.33 11.00
N MET A 110 -18.50 -5.40 10.09
CA MET A 110 -19.20 -4.24 9.56
C MET A 110 -19.95 -3.49 10.66
N ARG A 111 -20.77 -4.19 11.46
CA ARG A 111 -21.51 -3.59 12.59
C ARG A 111 -20.57 -2.93 13.59
N GLN A 112 -19.52 -3.64 14.00
CA GLN A 112 -18.52 -3.12 14.95
C GLN A 112 -17.83 -1.85 14.41
N GLY A 113 -17.52 -1.79 13.11
CA GLY A 113 -16.94 -0.60 12.50
C GLY A 113 -17.92 0.59 12.51
N MET A 114 -19.20 0.35 12.24
CA MET A 114 -20.25 1.37 12.30
C MET A 114 -20.44 1.89 13.73
N ASP A 115 -20.58 0.98 14.70
CA ASP A 115 -20.76 1.30 16.12
C ASP A 115 -19.55 2.10 16.65
N GLN A 116 -18.33 1.71 16.28
CA GLN A 116 -17.11 2.42 16.67
C GLN A 116 -17.05 3.85 16.11
N MET A 117 -17.52 4.07 14.87
CA MET A 117 -17.57 5.41 14.28
C MET A 117 -18.59 6.29 15.01
N VAL A 118 -19.82 5.77 15.23
CA VAL A 118 -20.87 6.47 15.96
C VAL A 118 -20.41 6.83 17.38
N GLU A 119 -19.76 5.88 18.07
CA GLU A 119 -19.22 6.12 19.41
C GLU A 119 -18.06 7.13 19.41
N PHE A 120 -17.20 7.12 18.39
CA PHE A 120 -16.14 8.10 18.25
C PHE A 120 -16.66 9.52 18.03
N GLU A 121 -17.79 9.68 17.34
CA GLU A 121 -18.46 10.96 17.08
C GLU A 121 -19.20 11.51 18.30
N LYS A 122 -19.81 10.65 19.11
CA LYS A 122 -20.45 11.06 20.39
C LYS A 122 -19.48 11.63 21.40
N LYS A 123 -18.20 11.25 21.33
CA LYS A 123 -17.12 11.81 22.15
C LYS A 123 -16.81 13.22 21.66
N THR A 124 -17.70 14.14 22.03
CA THR A 124 -17.78 15.56 21.62
C THR A 124 -16.84 16.45 22.43
N GLU A 125 -16.20 15.95 23.49
CA GLU A 125 -15.27 16.76 24.28
C GLU A 125 -13.94 16.94 23.55
N GLU A 126 -13.44 18.18 23.62
CA GLU A 126 -12.12 18.61 23.16
C GLU A 126 -11.11 17.48 23.25
N LYS A 127 -10.83 16.82 22.12
CA LYS A 127 -9.78 15.82 22.04
C LYS A 127 -8.48 16.58 22.25
N LYS A 128 -8.08 16.77 23.51
CA LYS A 128 -6.81 17.38 23.88
C LYS A 128 -5.75 16.59 23.14
N THR A 129 -5.20 17.23 22.12
CA THR A 129 -4.18 16.60 21.30
C THR A 129 -3.02 16.34 22.22
N ARG A 130 -2.71 15.06 22.44
CA ARG A 130 -1.64 14.69 23.35
C ARG A 130 -0.32 15.14 22.75
N VAL A 131 0.36 16.06 23.43
CA VAL A 131 1.70 16.52 23.09
C VAL A 131 2.70 15.58 23.74
N TYR A 132 3.72 15.18 22.98
CA TYR A 132 4.79 14.29 23.39
C TYR A 132 6.12 15.01 23.29
N THR A 133 7.14 14.55 24.02
CA THR A 133 8.52 14.79 23.59
C THR A 133 8.82 13.93 22.36
N TYR A 134 9.87 14.24 21.62
CA TYR A 134 10.24 13.45 20.44
C TYR A 134 10.59 12.01 20.82
N GLU A 135 11.31 11.84 21.93
CA GLU A 135 11.74 10.55 22.48
C GLU A 135 10.53 9.69 22.87
N ASN A 136 9.55 10.27 23.58
CA ASN A 136 8.31 9.58 23.93
C ASN A 136 7.48 9.20 22.69
N ALA A 137 7.57 9.97 21.60
CA ALA A 137 6.94 9.62 20.33
C ALA A 137 7.64 8.44 19.64
N VAL A 138 8.97 8.40 19.66
CA VAL A 138 9.78 7.25 19.19
C VAL A 138 9.43 5.99 19.97
N GLU A 139 9.48 6.04 21.30
CA GLU A 139 9.13 4.92 22.18
C GLU A 139 7.71 4.42 21.91
N ARG A 140 6.75 5.34 21.78
CA ARG A 140 5.35 4.99 21.46
C ARG A 140 5.23 4.29 20.11
N LEU A 141 5.95 4.76 19.08
CA LEU A 141 5.91 4.15 17.75
C LEU A 141 6.50 2.74 17.77
N GLN A 142 7.65 2.55 18.43
CA GLN A 142 8.31 1.26 18.53
C GLN A 142 7.55 0.27 19.42
N ALA A 143 6.95 0.72 20.52
CA ALA A 143 6.10 -0.13 21.35
C ALA A 143 4.89 -0.68 20.56
N ALA A 144 4.33 0.12 19.65
CA ALA A 144 3.26 -0.31 18.76
C ALA A 144 3.75 -1.16 17.57
N ASN A 145 5.04 -1.12 17.25
CA ASN A 145 5.65 -1.81 16.11
C ASN A 145 7.03 -2.37 16.51
N PRO A 146 7.08 -3.47 17.28
CA PRO A 146 8.31 -3.95 17.92
C PRO A 146 9.44 -4.33 16.95
N THR A 147 9.12 -4.53 15.67
CA THR A 147 10.11 -4.87 14.64
C THR A 147 10.77 -3.66 13.99
N LEU A 148 10.27 -2.44 14.21
CA LEU A 148 10.89 -1.23 13.66
C LEU A 148 12.23 -0.96 14.35
N SER A 149 13.30 -0.87 13.55
CA SER A 149 14.56 -0.33 14.04
C SER A 149 14.39 1.14 14.47
N GLU A 150 15.25 1.61 15.37
CA GLU A 150 15.27 3.01 15.82
C GLU A 150 15.42 3.96 14.63
N LYS A 151 16.38 3.69 13.73
CA LYS A 151 16.57 4.45 12.49
C LYS A 151 15.28 4.53 11.66
N SER A 152 14.59 3.41 11.47
CA SER A 152 13.32 3.36 10.72
C SER A 152 12.21 4.14 11.42
N ALA A 153 12.14 4.10 12.75
CA ALA A 153 11.20 4.88 13.54
C ALA A 153 11.42 6.38 13.31
N HIS A 154 12.67 6.86 13.34
CA HIS A 154 13.00 8.26 13.05
C HIS A 154 12.54 8.67 11.63
N ILE A 155 12.84 7.85 10.61
CA ILE A 155 12.41 8.12 9.22
C ILE A 155 10.88 8.29 9.12
N LEU A 156 10.11 7.43 9.79
CA LEU A 156 8.65 7.54 9.79
C LEU A 156 8.17 8.79 10.52
N LEU A 157 8.84 9.18 11.61
CA LEU A 157 8.45 10.32 12.43
C LEU A 157 8.78 11.68 11.80
N GLU A 158 9.71 11.76 10.84
CA GLU A 158 9.96 12.98 10.03
C GLU A 158 8.69 13.51 9.34
N ARG A 159 7.76 12.61 9.03
CA ARG A 159 6.47 12.94 8.39
C ARG A 159 5.26 12.53 9.23
N GLY A 160 5.45 11.69 10.24
CA GLY A 160 4.41 11.27 11.18
C GLY A 160 4.18 12.22 12.35
N LEU A 161 5.04 13.23 12.52
CA LEU A 161 4.93 14.24 13.58
C LEU A 161 4.88 15.66 13.02
N VAL A 162 4.25 16.55 13.79
CA VAL A 162 4.35 18.00 13.61
C VAL A 162 4.73 18.66 14.93
N GLN A 163 5.60 19.67 14.85
CA GLN A 163 6.02 20.46 16.00
C GLN A 163 4.89 21.39 16.46
N VAL A 164 4.65 21.43 17.77
CA VAL A 164 3.70 22.32 18.43
C VAL A 164 4.35 22.95 19.66
N GLU A 165 3.65 23.86 20.34
CA GLU A 165 4.07 24.36 21.64
C GLU A 165 4.14 23.20 22.65
N GLY A 166 5.28 23.09 23.34
CA GLY A 166 5.52 22.04 24.34
C GLY A 166 5.96 20.67 23.79
N GLY A 167 6.10 20.48 22.48
CA GLY A 167 6.62 19.23 21.92
C GLY A 167 6.09 18.88 20.53
N VAL A 168 5.76 17.61 20.31
CA VAL A 168 5.31 17.06 19.03
C VAL A 168 3.96 16.37 19.16
N VAL A 169 3.20 16.35 18.07
CA VAL A 169 1.94 15.60 17.98
C VAL A 169 1.95 14.72 16.74
N PHE A 170 1.33 13.54 16.84
CA PHE A 170 1.17 12.66 15.70
C PHE A 170 0.20 13.27 14.69
N THR A 171 0.60 13.32 13.43
CA THR A 171 -0.25 13.82 12.33
C THR A 171 -1.32 12.81 11.91
N ARG A 172 -1.23 11.58 12.40
CA ARG A 172 -2.14 10.47 12.08
C ARG A 172 -3.55 10.74 12.63
N ASP A 173 -4.57 10.60 11.78
CA ASP A 173 -5.96 10.67 12.21
C ASP A 173 -6.33 9.42 13.02
N PHE A 174 -6.91 9.61 14.21
CA PHE A 174 -7.31 8.51 15.08
C PHE A 174 -8.31 7.57 14.42
N ARG A 175 -9.20 8.09 13.55
CA ARG A 175 -10.27 7.31 12.91
C ARG A 175 -9.75 6.17 12.04
N ILE A 176 -8.49 6.22 11.61
CA ILE A 176 -7.91 5.15 10.79
C ILE A 176 -7.61 3.88 11.61
N ASN A 177 -7.71 3.95 12.93
CA ASN A 177 -7.62 2.80 13.83
C ASN A 177 -9.00 2.15 14.10
N LEU A 178 -10.10 2.77 13.67
CA LEU A 178 -11.43 2.18 13.81
C LEU A 178 -11.56 0.98 12.87
N LYS A 179 -12.40 0.02 13.25
CA LYS A 179 -12.59 -1.21 12.48
C LYS A 179 -13.13 -0.86 11.09
N ASN A 180 -12.46 -1.38 10.06
CA ASN A 180 -12.90 -1.14 8.68
C ASN A 180 -14.26 -1.81 8.43
N MET A 181 -15.24 -1.00 8.05
CA MET A 181 -16.62 -1.43 7.78
C MET A 181 -16.77 -2.20 6.46
N VAL A 182 -15.88 -1.95 5.48
CA VAL A 182 -15.93 -2.60 4.17
C VAL A 182 -14.89 -3.71 4.15
N ARG A 183 -15.39 -4.94 4.26
CA ARG A 183 -14.61 -6.18 4.28
C ARG A 183 -14.98 -7.02 3.06
N MET A 184 -14.05 -7.86 2.62
CA MET A 184 -14.26 -8.78 1.50
C MET A 184 -14.06 -10.21 1.96
N THR A 185 -14.82 -11.15 1.40
CA THR A 185 -14.61 -12.57 1.69
C THR A 185 -13.35 -13.10 1.00
N ALA A 186 -12.99 -14.34 1.32
CA ALA A 186 -11.93 -15.05 0.63
C ALA A 186 -12.20 -15.17 -0.88
N GLU A 187 -13.42 -15.55 -1.25
CA GLU A 187 -13.86 -15.74 -2.63
C GLU A 187 -13.81 -14.43 -3.40
N GLN A 188 -14.32 -13.33 -2.82
CA GLN A 188 -14.23 -12.00 -3.43
C GLN A 188 -12.77 -11.55 -3.62
N SER A 189 -11.90 -11.91 -2.68
CA SER A 189 -10.47 -11.57 -2.76
C SER A 189 -9.76 -12.34 -3.88
N LEU A 190 -10.05 -13.64 -4.03
CA LEU A 190 -9.51 -14.46 -5.13
C LEU A 190 -10.04 -14.02 -6.50
N GLU A 191 -11.32 -13.63 -6.56
CA GLU A 191 -11.92 -13.09 -7.77
C GLU A 191 -11.23 -11.78 -8.17
N LEU A 192 -11.08 -10.82 -7.26
CA LEU A 192 -10.35 -9.58 -7.54
C LEU A 192 -8.89 -9.84 -7.91
N GLN A 193 -8.21 -10.76 -7.22
CA GLN A 193 -6.85 -11.14 -7.57
C GLN A 193 -6.75 -11.66 -9.01
N SER A 194 -7.77 -12.38 -9.49
CA SER A 194 -7.83 -12.87 -10.88
C SER A 194 -7.94 -11.78 -11.94
N MET A 195 -8.45 -10.61 -11.55
CA MET A 195 -8.64 -9.48 -12.45
C MET A 195 -7.33 -8.70 -12.67
N ILE A 196 -6.29 -8.95 -11.87
CA ILE A 196 -4.97 -8.31 -12.05
C ILE A 196 -4.33 -8.86 -13.32
N LYS A 197 -4.16 -8.00 -14.33
CA LYS A 197 -3.51 -8.34 -15.61
C LYS A 197 -2.01 -8.07 -15.62
N ALA A 198 -1.56 -7.15 -14.78
CA ALA A 198 -0.15 -6.76 -14.69
C ALA A 198 0.68 -7.88 -14.03
N PRO A 199 1.97 -8.03 -14.37
CA PRO A 199 2.88 -8.86 -13.60
C PRO A 199 2.95 -8.37 -12.15
N VAL A 200 2.95 -9.31 -11.21
CA VAL A 200 3.02 -9.06 -9.77
C VAL A 200 4.31 -9.64 -9.20
N LEU A 201 5.00 -8.87 -8.37
CA LEU A 201 6.05 -9.32 -7.46
C LEU A 201 5.51 -9.27 -6.04
N VAL A 202 5.45 -10.40 -5.36
CA VAL A 202 5.13 -10.53 -3.94
C VAL A 202 6.43 -10.82 -3.18
N VAL A 203 6.83 -9.92 -2.28
CA VAL A 203 8.00 -10.09 -1.41
C VAL A 203 7.49 -10.25 0.01
N LEU A 204 7.65 -11.45 0.59
CA LEU A 204 7.23 -11.76 1.96
C LEU A 204 8.44 -11.83 2.89
N ALA A 205 8.31 -11.33 4.10
CA ALA A 205 9.35 -11.43 5.11
C ALA A 205 9.18 -12.74 5.93
N GLU A 206 10.29 -13.38 6.30
CA GLU A 206 10.29 -14.61 7.10
C GLU A 206 9.61 -14.43 8.46
N ASP A 207 9.90 -13.31 9.12
CA ASP A 207 9.30 -12.91 10.38
C ASP A 207 8.25 -11.80 10.21
N GLY A 208 7.54 -11.83 9.07
CA GLY A 208 6.60 -10.80 8.64
C GLY A 208 5.13 -11.04 8.96
N PHE A 209 4.29 -10.46 8.10
CA PHE A 209 2.83 -10.38 8.18
C PHE A 209 2.15 -11.76 8.25
N GLU A 210 2.78 -12.79 7.68
CA GLU A 210 2.33 -14.18 7.74
C GLU A 210 2.05 -14.65 9.18
N LYS A 211 2.81 -14.16 10.17
CA LYS A 211 2.65 -14.50 11.59
C LYS A 211 1.31 -14.06 12.19
N LEU A 212 0.60 -13.12 11.55
CA LEU A 212 -0.74 -12.71 11.99
C LEU A 212 -1.83 -13.74 11.63
N PHE A 213 -1.51 -14.73 10.78
CA PHE A 213 -2.44 -15.77 10.33
C PHE A 213 -2.13 -17.10 11.03
N VAL A 214 -2.40 -17.16 12.32
CA VAL A 214 -2.19 -18.38 13.14
C VAL A 214 -3.33 -19.38 13.01
N GLU A 215 -4.53 -18.91 12.67
CA GLU A 215 -5.72 -19.76 12.53
C GLU A 215 -5.67 -20.63 11.27
N PRO A 216 -6.08 -21.91 11.33
CA PRO A 216 -6.04 -22.83 10.19
C PRO A 216 -6.73 -22.32 8.93
N ASP A 217 -7.92 -21.73 9.07
CA ASP A 217 -8.71 -21.23 7.94
C ASP A 217 -8.01 -20.08 7.23
N LYS A 218 -7.40 -19.18 8.01
CA LYS A 218 -6.59 -18.07 7.51
C LYS A 218 -5.34 -18.57 6.77
N ARG A 219 -4.65 -19.60 7.27
CA ARG A 219 -3.50 -20.22 6.58
C ARG A 219 -3.86 -20.87 5.26
N THR A 220 -5.01 -21.56 5.24
CA THR A 220 -5.53 -22.20 4.02
C THR A 220 -5.77 -21.16 2.95
N PHE A 221 -6.38 -20.03 3.32
CA PHE A 221 -6.61 -18.92 2.41
C PHE A 221 -5.32 -18.28 1.89
N ILE A 222 -4.37 -17.96 2.77
CA ILE A 222 -3.07 -17.41 2.35
C ILE A 222 -2.36 -18.35 1.37
N SER A 223 -2.39 -19.66 1.65
CA SER A 223 -1.83 -20.67 0.74
C SER A 223 -2.53 -20.63 -0.63
N ALA A 224 -3.86 -20.54 -0.66
CA ALA A 224 -4.63 -20.43 -1.90
C ALA A 224 -4.29 -19.17 -2.69
N MET A 225 -4.16 -18.01 -2.03
CA MET A 225 -3.75 -16.77 -2.67
C MET A 225 -2.34 -16.84 -3.29
N LEU A 226 -1.38 -17.40 -2.55
CA LEU A 226 -0.01 -17.55 -3.04
C LEU A 226 0.05 -18.53 -4.21
N GLN A 227 -0.73 -19.61 -4.15
CA GLN A 227 -0.84 -20.54 -5.26
C GLN A 227 -1.45 -19.85 -6.49
N ALA A 228 -2.52 -19.08 -6.32
CA ALA A 228 -3.15 -18.32 -7.40
C ALA A 228 -2.21 -17.28 -8.03
N TYR A 229 -1.29 -16.70 -7.27
CA TYR A 229 -0.23 -15.86 -7.85
C TYR A 229 0.72 -16.68 -8.72
N ARG A 230 1.18 -17.83 -8.24
CA ARG A 230 2.11 -18.71 -8.98
C ARG A 230 1.49 -19.29 -10.24
N ASP A 231 0.22 -19.72 -10.17
CA ASP A 231 -0.51 -20.29 -11.31
C ASP A 231 -0.68 -19.30 -12.47
N ARG A 232 -0.66 -17.98 -12.17
CA ARG A 232 -0.71 -16.89 -13.16
C ARG A 232 0.68 -16.35 -13.52
N ASN A 233 1.74 -17.10 -13.23
CA ASN A 233 3.13 -16.76 -13.55
C ASN A 233 3.60 -15.43 -12.92
N HIS A 234 3.05 -15.09 -11.74
CA HIS A 234 3.55 -14.00 -10.93
C HIS A 234 4.73 -14.46 -10.05
N THR A 235 5.57 -13.52 -9.63
CA THR A 235 6.77 -13.81 -8.84
C THR A 235 6.44 -13.71 -7.36
N VAL A 236 6.71 -14.77 -6.60
CA VAL A 236 6.58 -14.79 -5.13
C VAL A 236 7.94 -15.16 -4.55
N VAL A 237 8.49 -14.28 -3.71
CA VAL A 237 9.78 -14.47 -3.04
C VAL A 237 9.62 -14.28 -1.54
N LYS A 238 10.39 -15.03 -0.76
CA LYS A 238 10.49 -14.89 0.69
C LYS A 238 11.91 -14.42 1.03
N VAL A 239 12.03 -13.44 1.93
CA VAL A 239 13.31 -12.81 2.29
C VAL A 239 13.50 -12.78 3.80
N PRO A 240 14.75 -12.85 4.30
CA PRO A 240 15.01 -12.73 5.73
C PRO A 240 14.61 -11.34 6.23
N GLY A 241 14.09 -11.29 7.46
CA GLY A 241 13.70 -10.04 8.12
C GLY A 241 12.24 -9.99 8.55
N ASP A 242 11.79 -8.79 8.90
CA ASP A 242 10.50 -8.53 9.52
C ASP A 242 9.51 -7.77 8.62
N HIS A 243 8.33 -7.45 9.16
CA HIS A 243 7.27 -6.73 8.44
C HIS A 243 7.71 -5.41 7.77
N HIS A 244 8.72 -4.75 8.34
CA HIS A 244 9.28 -3.49 7.88
C HIS A 244 10.65 -3.67 7.20
N ILE A 245 10.99 -4.88 6.73
CA ILE A 245 12.31 -5.18 6.14
C ILE A 245 12.72 -4.21 5.03
N HIS A 246 11.79 -3.79 4.19
CA HIS A 246 12.04 -2.80 3.13
C HIS A 246 12.52 -1.42 3.65
N LEU A 247 12.30 -1.12 4.92
CA LEU A 247 12.75 0.10 5.61
C LEU A 247 13.94 -0.17 6.53
N ASN A 248 13.92 -1.30 7.27
CA ASN A 248 14.98 -1.69 8.21
C ASN A 248 16.28 -2.09 7.49
N ASP A 249 16.18 -2.90 6.44
CA ASP A 249 17.29 -3.31 5.59
C ASP A 249 16.88 -3.28 4.11
N PRO A 250 16.85 -2.09 3.48
CA PRO A 250 16.41 -1.94 2.10
C PRO A 250 17.26 -2.72 1.10
N ALA A 251 18.50 -3.11 1.45
CA ALA A 251 19.38 -3.86 0.56
C ALA A 251 18.85 -5.28 0.26
N VAL A 252 18.03 -5.83 1.16
CA VAL A 252 17.38 -7.14 0.99
C VAL A 252 16.26 -7.08 -0.07
N VAL A 253 15.56 -5.95 -0.17
CA VAL A 253 14.34 -5.82 -1.00
C VAL A 253 14.58 -5.05 -2.29
N ALA A 254 15.37 -3.97 -2.24
CA ALA A 254 15.53 -3.04 -3.37
C ALA A 254 16.07 -3.69 -4.66
N PRO A 255 17.02 -4.64 -4.62
CA PRO A 255 17.48 -5.33 -5.84
C PRO A 255 16.35 -6.12 -6.51
N LEU A 256 15.55 -6.86 -5.73
CA LEU A 256 14.43 -7.66 -6.23
C LEU A 256 13.39 -6.79 -6.95
N VAL A 257 13.04 -5.66 -6.34
CA VAL A 257 12.10 -4.69 -6.91
C VAL A 257 12.68 -4.07 -8.19
N SER A 258 13.95 -3.69 -8.16
CA SER A 258 14.61 -3.05 -9.29
C SER A 258 14.74 -3.99 -10.50
N ASP A 259 15.12 -5.25 -10.27
CA ASP A 259 15.24 -6.26 -11.32
C ASP A 259 13.89 -6.62 -11.92
N PHE A 260 12.86 -6.76 -11.08
CA PHE A 260 11.50 -7.01 -11.52
C PHE A 260 10.97 -5.88 -12.41
N LEU A 261 11.11 -4.62 -11.99
CA LEU A 261 10.66 -3.47 -12.77
C LEU A 261 11.47 -3.30 -14.06
N ARG A 262 12.79 -3.50 -14.02
CA ARG A 262 13.63 -3.50 -15.24
C ARG A 262 13.14 -4.52 -16.25
N THR A 263 12.89 -5.74 -15.79
CA THR A 263 12.48 -6.86 -16.64
C THR A 263 11.07 -6.65 -17.19
N LYS A 264 10.11 -6.26 -16.36
CA LYS A 264 8.69 -6.26 -16.71
C LYS A 264 8.18 -4.95 -17.32
N VAL A 265 8.87 -3.84 -17.10
CA VAL A 265 8.39 -2.50 -17.51
C VAL A 265 9.38 -1.80 -18.43
N LEU A 266 10.68 -1.91 -18.14
CA LEU A 266 11.70 -1.13 -18.84
C LEU A 266 12.30 -1.84 -20.06
N SER A 267 12.11 -3.16 -20.20
CA SER A 267 12.69 -3.96 -21.29
C SER A 267 11.74 -4.22 -22.48
N GLU A 268 10.44 -3.93 -22.36
CA GLU A 268 9.49 -4.13 -23.47
C GLU A 268 9.64 -3.03 -24.56
N PRO A 269 9.79 -3.42 -25.85
CA PRO A 269 9.77 -2.46 -26.94
C PRO A 269 8.37 -1.85 -27.05
N ALA A 270 8.31 -0.51 -27.16
CA ALA A 270 7.06 0.18 -27.40
C ALA A 270 6.50 -0.32 -28.73
N THR A 271 5.36 -1.00 -28.72
CA THR A 271 4.59 -1.21 -29.93
C THR A 271 4.18 0.19 -30.41
N LEU A 272 4.83 0.65 -31.47
CA LEU A 272 4.46 1.84 -32.21
C LEU A 272 3.02 1.63 -32.71
N LYS A 273 2.03 2.15 -31.99
CA LYS A 273 0.75 2.46 -32.60
C LYS A 273 0.95 3.78 -33.33
N GLU A 274 1.34 3.69 -34.60
CA GLU A 274 1.21 4.79 -35.54
C GLU A 274 -0.27 5.19 -35.57
N GLU A 275 -0.60 6.34 -34.97
CA GLU A 275 -1.79 7.07 -35.34
C GLU A 275 -1.63 7.48 -36.80
N GLN A 276 -2.28 6.73 -37.69
CA GLN A 276 -2.55 7.19 -39.04
C GLN A 276 -3.40 8.47 -38.94
N THR A 277 -2.73 9.61 -38.96
CA THR A 277 -3.33 10.88 -39.38
C THR A 277 -3.53 10.80 -40.89
N SER A 278 -4.63 10.15 -41.30
CA SER A 278 -5.10 10.28 -42.67
C SER A 278 -5.68 11.68 -42.84
N LYS A 279 -5.00 12.46 -43.68
CA LYS A 279 -5.54 13.66 -44.32
C LYS A 279 -6.85 13.31 -45.03
N LEU A 280 -7.89 14.11 -44.78
CA LEU A 280 -8.78 14.74 -45.75
C LEU A 280 -9.63 15.80 -45.02
#